data_AF-A0A6P0U9Q2-F1
#
_entry.id   AF-A0A6P0U9Q2-F1
#
_cell.length_a   1.000
_cell.length_b   1.000
_cell.length_c   1.000
_cell.angle_alpha   90.00
_cell.angle_beta   90.00
_cell.angle_gamma   90.00
#
_symmetry.space_group_name_H-M   'P 1'
#
loop_
_entity.id
_entity.type
_entity.pdbx_description
1 polymer ?
#
loop_
_entity_poly.entity_id
_entity_poly.type
_entity_poly.pdbx_seq_one_letter_code
_entity_poly.pdbx_strand_id
1 'polypeptide(L)'
;NPAVSLGSQWEKYITEDVYCYVRCYRDYRCFVAINRGDSVTIERVETDLEDGEYFCILTKRFFEVKDGALHNLELGVQEMIVINYLGDRVKGKVIVRAQLNGVSTNPGEAIVVTGDCPELGNWDISKAYQLEYINSNTWFNEIPFNESAGKVIAYKYAIVYRDENGNETEIPQRENLVSRQWLLAEEGTVKWQDNWAY
;
A
#
# COMPACT_ATOMS: atom_id res chain seq x y z
N ASN A 1 -0.58 7.36 11.26
CA ASN A 1 -0.01 6.32 10.39
C ASN A 1 -0.99 6.06 9.24
N PRO A 2 -0.69 6.48 7.99
CA PRO A 2 -1.55 6.28 6.82
C PRO A 2 -1.93 4.81 6.54
N ALA A 3 -1.10 3.85 6.94
CA ALA A 3 -1.40 2.43 6.78
C ALA A 3 -2.71 2.02 7.46
N VAL A 4 -3.08 2.67 8.56
CA VAL A 4 -4.34 2.37 9.27
C VAL A 4 -5.57 2.76 8.45
N SER A 5 -5.52 3.91 7.78
CA SER A 5 -6.66 4.45 7.01
C SER A 5 -6.70 3.96 5.56
N LEU A 6 -5.54 3.71 4.96
CA LEU A 6 -5.38 3.50 3.53
C LEU A 6 -4.69 2.18 3.18
N GLY A 7 -4.14 1.46 4.15
CA GLY A 7 -3.35 0.27 3.86
C GLY A 7 -4.18 -0.99 3.61
N SER A 8 -3.67 -1.85 2.74
CA SER A 8 -4.08 -3.26 2.65
C SER A 8 -3.86 -3.97 3.99
N GLN A 9 -4.58 -5.06 4.22
CA GLN A 9 -4.41 -5.91 5.40
C GLN A 9 -3.85 -7.26 4.99
N TRP A 10 -2.81 -7.71 5.69
CA TRP A 10 -2.18 -9.00 5.49
C TRP A 10 -2.17 -9.78 6.80
N GLU A 11 -2.72 -10.98 6.78
CA GLU A 11 -2.64 -11.91 7.90
C GLU A 11 -1.20 -12.37 8.10
N LYS A 12 -0.77 -12.43 9.37
CA LYS A 12 0.58 -12.87 9.76
C LYS A 12 0.57 -14.08 10.67
N TYR A 13 -0.47 -14.23 11.49
CA TYR A 13 -0.64 -15.38 12.37
C TYR A 13 -2.12 -15.50 12.78
N ILE A 14 -2.65 -16.72 12.80
CA ILE A 14 -4.03 -16.97 13.20
C ILE A 14 -4.16 -18.29 13.97
N THR A 15 -4.89 -18.25 15.08
CA THR A 15 -5.38 -19.41 15.84
C THR A 15 -6.83 -19.16 16.24
N GLU A 16 -7.41 -20.02 17.08
CA GLU A 16 -8.73 -19.76 17.64
C GLU A 16 -8.77 -18.49 18.51
N ASP A 17 -7.69 -18.16 19.22
CA ASP A 17 -7.66 -17.03 20.17
C ASP A 17 -6.76 -15.88 19.77
N VAL A 18 -5.86 -16.09 18.81
CA VAL A 18 -4.87 -15.10 18.40
C VAL A 18 -5.07 -14.71 16.95
N TYR A 19 -5.05 -13.41 16.69
CA TYR A 19 -4.99 -12.86 15.34
C TYR A 19 -3.93 -11.78 15.25
N CYS A 20 -2.93 -12.00 14.39
CA CYS A 20 -1.92 -11.01 14.05
C CYS A 20 -2.07 -10.62 12.57
N TYR A 21 -2.08 -9.32 12.31
CA TYR A 21 -2.10 -8.77 10.97
C TYR A 21 -1.24 -7.52 10.88
N VAL A 22 -0.83 -7.19 9.67
CA VAL A 22 -0.21 -5.90 9.35
C VAL A 22 -1.07 -5.12 8.38
N ARG A 23 -1.15 -3.81 8.60
CA ARG A 23 -1.63 -2.87 7.60
C ARG A 23 -0.45 -2.28 6.85
N CYS A 24 -0.48 -2.33 5.52
CA CYS A 24 0.62 -1.88 4.66
C CYS A 24 0.13 -0.78 3.71
N TYR A 25 0.77 0.39 3.77
CA TYR A 25 0.59 1.45 2.80
C TYR A 25 1.94 2.08 2.47
N ARG A 26 2.46 1.91 1.26
CA ARG A 26 3.80 2.34 0.85
C ARG A 26 4.88 1.88 1.83
N ASP A 27 5.59 2.82 2.47
CA ASP A 27 6.60 2.53 3.50
C ASP A 27 6.01 2.53 4.91
N TYR A 28 4.71 2.84 5.06
CA TYR A 28 4.03 2.82 6.35
C TYR A 28 3.56 1.41 6.70
N ARG A 29 3.75 1.01 7.95
CA ARG A 29 3.27 -0.28 8.47
C ARG A 29 2.60 -0.09 9.81
N CYS A 30 1.53 -0.82 10.06
CA CYS A 30 0.91 -0.93 11.38
C CYS A 30 0.67 -2.40 11.70
N PHE A 31 1.53 -2.99 12.52
CA PHE A 31 1.38 -4.36 13.00
C PHE A 31 0.44 -4.38 14.20
N VAL A 32 -0.49 -5.33 14.21
CA VAL A 32 -1.47 -5.53 15.28
C VAL A 32 -1.49 -7.01 15.64
N ALA A 33 -1.38 -7.30 16.94
CA ALA A 33 -1.60 -8.62 17.50
C ALA A 33 -2.70 -8.55 18.56
N ILE A 34 -3.67 -9.45 18.46
CA ILE A 34 -4.83 -9.52 19.35
C ILE A 34 -4.88 -10.92 19.93
N ASN A 35 -4.95 -11.03 21.25
CA ASN A 35 -5.27 -12.26 21.95
C ASN A 35 -6.63 -12.09 22.63
N ARG A 36 -7.58 -13.01 22.43
CA ARG A 36 -8.88 -13.03 23.13
C ARG A 36 -8.96 -14.12 24.22
N GLY A 37 -7.98 -15.00 24.30
CA GLY A 37 -7.93 -16.13 25.23
C GLY A 37 -6.99 -15.89 26.42
N ASP A 38 -6.43 -16.99 26.93
CA ASP A 38 -5.42 -16.99 27.98
C ASP A 38 -4.05 -16.49 27.49
N SER A 39 -3.12 -16.22 28.41
CA SER A 39 -1.76 -15.78 28.04
C SER A 39 -1.06 -16.80 27.14
N VAL A 40 -0.38 -16.31 26.10
CA VAL A 40 0.29 -17.13 25.09
C VAL A 40 1.60 -16.49 24.66
N THR A 41 2.53 -17.32 24.20
CA THR A 41 3.79 -16.88 23.59
C THR A 41 3.88 -17.42 22.18
N ILE A 42 4.12 -16.53 21.21
CA ILE A 42 4.30 -16.89 19.80
C ILE A 42 5.81 -16.85 19.51
N GLU A 43 6.39 -17.99 19.12
CA GLU A 43 7.83 -18.12 18.92
C GLU A 43 8.37 -17.13 17.87
N ARG A 44 7.66 -16.97 16.75
CA ARG A 44 8.00 -16.03 15.68
C ARG A 44 6.75 -15.54 14.97
N VAL A 45 6.68 -14.24 14.69
CA VAL A 45 5.65 -13.65 13.82
C VAL A 45 6.27 -12.61 12.89
N GLU A 46 6.06 -12.79 11.58
CA GLU A 46 6.48 -11.81 10.56
C GLU A 46 5.67 -10.52 10.71
N THR A 47 6.32 -9.37 10.54
CA THR A 47 5.68 -8.07 10.79
C THR A 47 5.67 -7.11 9.61
N ASP A 48 6.50 -7.36 8.61
CA ASP A 48 6.82 -6.43 7.50
C ASP A 48 7.34 -5.06 7.97
N LEU A 49 7.73 -4.94 9.24
CA LEU A 49 8.42 -3.78 9.80
C LEU A 49 9.91 -3.89 9.49
N GLU A 50 10.59 -2.74 9.46
CA GLU A 50 12.06 -2.73 9.44
C GLU A 50 12.62 -3.23 10.79
N ASP A 51 13.86 -3.71 10.76
CA ASP A 51 14.54 -4.14 11.96
C ASP A 51 14.80 -2.94 12.89
N GLY A 52 14.54 -3.13 14.19
CA GLY A 52 14.71 -2.08 15.18
C GLY A 52 13.83 -2.23 16.40
N GLU A 53 13.91 -1.24 17.30
CA GLU A 53 13.12 -1.18 18.52
C GLU A 53 11.84 -0.36 18.31
N TYR A 54 10.74 -0.92 18.78
CA TYR A 54 9.41 -0.34 18.70
C TYR A 54 8.73 -0.35 20.06
N PHE A 55 7.91 0.66 20.32
CA PHE A 55 7.01 0.65 21.48
C PHE A 55 5.58 0.37 21.03
N CYS A 56 4.88 -0.47 21.78
CA CYS A 56 3.45 -0.64 21.58
C CYS A 56 2.69 0.61 22.03
N ILE A 57 1.84 1.16 21.17
CA ILE A 57 1.11 2.39 21.50
C ILE A 57 0.06 2.19 22.61
N LEU A 58 -0.43 0.96 22.81
CA LEU A 58 -1.41 0.62 23.84
C LEU A 58 -0.75 0.24 25.16
N THR A 59 0.12 -0.76 25.14
CA THR A 59 0.70 -1.39 26.34
C THR A 59 1.97 -0.69 26.83
N LYS A 60 2.57 0.16 26.00
CA LYS A 60 3.86 0.84 26.25
C LYS A 60 5.06 -0.10 26.43
N ARG A 61 4.90 -1.40 26.17
CA ARG A 61 5.97 -2.39 26.12
C ARG A 61 6.88 -2.13 24.91
N PHE A 62 8.15 -2.45 25.07
CA PHE A 62 9.13 -2.44 23.99
C PHE A 62 9.18 -3.80 23.30
N PHE A 63 9.38 -3.76 21.99
CA PHE A 63 9.49 -4.91 21.11
C PHE A 63 10.65 -4.67 20.16
N GLU A 64 11.41 -5.71 19.88
CA GLU A 64 12.51 -5.66 18.93
C GLU A 64 12.13 -6.52 17.72
N VAL A 65 12.14 -5.90 16.54
CA VAL A 65 12.00 -6.60 15.26
C VAL A 65 13.40 -6.97 14.79
N LYS A 66 13.60 -8.26 14.49
CA LYS A 66 14.84 -8.83 13.97
C LYS A 66 14.53 -9.75 12.81
N ASP A 67 15.22 -9.56 11.68
CA ASP A 67 14.97 -10.29 10.44
C ASP A 67 13.49 -10.20 10.02
N GLY A 68 12.90 -9.00 10.11
CA GLY A 68 11.50 -8.71 9.75
C GLY A 68 10.44 -9.25 10.71
N ALA A 69 10.84 -9.92 11.80
CA ALA A 69 9.93 -10.62 12.70
C ALA A 69 10.08 -10.22 14.17
N LEU A 70 8.99 -10.40 14.92
CA LEU A 70 9.03 -10.44 16.38
C LEU A 70 9.28 -11.88 16.82
N HIS A 71 10.18 -12.04 17.78
CA HIS A 71 10.52 -13.35 18.36
C HIS A 71 10.03 -13.42 19.79
N ASN A 72 9.50 -14.57 20.19
CA ASN A 72 8.92 -14.81 21.53
C ASN A 72 7.91 -13.72 21.93
N LEU A 73 6.97 -13.43 21.04
CA LEU A 73 5.93 -12.43 21.28
C LEU A 73 4.98 -12.95 22.37
N GLU A 74 5.13 -12.39 23.58
CA GLU A 74 4.23 -12.67 24.70
C GLU A 74 2.98 -11.78 24.62
N LEU A 75 1.81 -12.43 24.58
CA LEU A 75 0.50 -11.81 24.67
C LEU A 75 -0.19 -12.25 25.97
N GLY A 76 -0.51 -11.29 26.83
CA GLY A 76 -1.31 -11.51 28.03
C GLY A 76 -2.78 -11.85 27.72
N VAL A 77 -3.54 -12.15 28.77
CA VAL A 77 -4.99 -12.41 28.69
C VAL A 77 -5.68 -11.19 28.10
N GLN A 78 -6.44 -11.38 27.01
CA GLN A 78 -7.18 -10.31 26.32
C GLN A 78 -6.31 -9.10 25.90
N GLU A 79 -5.02 -9.31 25.68
CA GLU A 79 -4.08 -8.23 25.34
C GLU A 79 -4.13 -7.88 23.84
N MET A 80 -3.90 -6.60 23.55
CA MET A 80 -3.69 -6.10 22.21
C MET A 80 -2.36 -5.34 22.12
N ILE A 81 -1.56 -5.69 21.11
CA ILE A 81 -0.33 -4.99 20.76
C ILE A 81 -0.56 -4.26 19.44
N VAL A 82 -0.12 -3.00 19.38
CA VAL A 82 -0.15 -2.18 18.17
C VAL A 82 1.19 -1.48 18.02
N ILE A 83 1.92 -1.81 16.95
CA ILE A 83 3.24 -1.26 16.61
C ILE A 83 3.13 -0.50 15.29
N ASN A 84 3.66 0.73 15.27
CA ASN A 84 3.67 1.57 14.08
C ASN A 84 5.10 1.74 13.57
N TYR A 85 5.26 1.60 12.26
CA TYR A 85 6.41 2.10 11.53
C TYR A 85 5.95 3.24 10.61
N LEU A 86 6.61 4.39 10.75
CA LEU A 86 6.35 5.59 9.96
C LEU A 86 7.45 5.70 8.91
N GLY A 87 7.16 5.21 7.70
CA GLY A 87 8.05 5.39 6.56
C GLY A 87 8.04 6.83 6.03
N ASP A 88 8.69 7.01 4.88
CA ASP A 88 8.83 8.32 4.27
C ASP A 88 7.52 8.87 3.70
N ARG A 89 7.37 10.19 3.77
CA ARG A 89 6.27 10.88 3.08
C ARG A 89 6.61 11.05 1.61
N VAL A 90 5.61 10.86 0.76
CA VAL A 90 5.72 11.21 -0.66
C VAL A 90 5.97 12.72 -0.79
N LYS A 91 7.00 13.09 -1.56
CA LYS A 91 7.40 14.47 -1.81
C LYS A 91 7.33 14.77 -3.30
N GLY A 92 6.77 15.91 -3.63
CA GLY A 92 6.67 16.45 -4.98
C GLY A 92 6.04 17.83 -4.94
N LYS A 93 6.17 18.62 -6.02
CA LYS A 93 5.45 19.91 -6.13
C LYS A 93 3.95 19.69 -6.02
N VAL A 94 3.43 18.71 -6.75
CA VAL A 94 2.04 18.28 -6.70
C VAL A 94 2.00 16.83 -6.27
N ILE A 95 1.12 16.49 -5.33
CA ILE A 95 0.79 15.10 -4.99
C ILE A 95 -0.62 14.81 -5.48
N VAL A 96 -0.73 13.88 -6.41
CA VAL A 96 -2.03 13.37 -6.84
C VAL A 96 -2.38 12.15 -6.01
N ARG A 97 -3.51 12.22 -5.30
CA ARG A 97 -4.16 11.10 -4.63
C ARG A 97 -5.04 10.38 -5.64
N ALA A 98 -4.46 9.41 -6.34
CA ALA A 98 -5.13 8.65 -7.37
C ALA A 98 -5.92 7.49 -6.74
N GLN A 99 -7.25 7.57 -6.80
CA GLN A 99 -8.16 6.52 -6.38
C GLN A 99 -8.88 5.96 -7.61
N LEU A 100 -8.73 4.67 -7.88
CA LEU A 100 -9.46 3.95 -8.91
C LEU A 100 -10.43 2.96 -8.25
N ASN A 101 -11.69 2.99 -8.66
CA ASN A 101 -12.70 2.06 -8.18
C ASN A 101 -13.29 1.19 -9.30
N GLY A 102 -14.00 0.11 -8.91
CA GLY A 102 -14.78 -0.70 -9.85
C GLY A 102 -13.95 -1.61 -10.77
N VAL A 103 -12.70 -1.90 -10.39
CA VAL A 103 -11.87 -2.92 -11.04
C VAL A 103 -11.70 -4.12 -10.11
N SER A 104 -11.94 -5.31 -10.65
CA SER A 104 -11.65 -6.57 -9.98
C SER A 104 -10.33 -7.12 -10.53
N THR A 105 -9.45 -7.57 -9.63
CA THR A 105 -8.14 -8.11 -9.99
C THR A 105 -7.94 -9.51 -9.38
N ASN A 106 -7.20 -10.35 -10.07
CA ASN A 106 -6.78 -11.67 -9.60
C ASN A 106 -5.43 -11.61 -8.85
N PRO A 107 -5.06 -12.65 -8.08
CA PRO A 107 -3.71 -12.77 -7.55
C PRO A 107 -2.65 -12.65 -8.66
N GLY A 108 -1.62 -11.82 -8.45
CA GLY A 108 -0.59 -11.51 -9.43
C GLY A 108 -0.92 -10.33 -10.36
N GLU A 109 -2.16 -9.82 -10.35
CA GLU A 109 -2.53 -8.61 -11.07
C GLU A 109 -2.30 -7.36 -10.22
N ALA A 110 -1.78 -6.31 -10.85
CA ALA A 110 -1.63 -4.99 -10.25
C ALA A 110 -2.19 -3.91 -11.16
N ILE A 111 -2.69 -2.82 -10.58
CA ILE A 111 -3.09 -1.64 -11.34
C ILE A 111 -1.93 -0.66 -11.43
N VAL A 112 -1.70 -0.13 -12.63
CA VAL A 112 -0.75 0.95 -12.89
C VAL A 112 -1.43 2.12 -13.59
N VAL A 113 -0.83 3.30 -13.47
CA VAL A 113 -1.18 4.53 -14.16
C VAL A 113 -0.04 4.90 -15.09
N THR A 114 -0.33 5.01 -16.40
CA THR A 114 0.64 5.46 -17.40
C THR A 114 0.10 6.69 -18.12
N GLY A 115 0.99 7.56 -18.60
CA GLY A 115 0.58 8.83 -19.22
C GLY A 115 1.68 9.48 -20.03
N ASP A 116 1.38 10.63 -20.63
CA ASP A 116 2.27 11.37 -21.54
C ASP A 116 3.40 12.17 -20.86
N CYS A 117 3.56 12.01 -19.55
CA CYS A 117 4.53 12.73 -18.74
C CYS A 117 5.56 11.77 -18.09
N PRO A 118 6.76 12.27 -17.71
CA PRO A 118 7.81 11.45 -17.14
C PRO A 118 7.41 10.76 -15.84
N GLU A 119 6.62 11.42 -14.99
CA GLU A 119 6.16 10.83 -13.73
C GLU A 119 5.18 9.67 -13.90
N LEU A 120 4.56 9.53 -15.08
CA LEU A 120 3.71 8.42 -15.47
C LEU A 120 4.32 7.55 -16.58
N GLY A 121 5.63 7.67 -16.81
CA GLY A 121 6.39 6.81 -17.70
C GLY A 121 6.32 7.14 -19.20
N ASN A 122 5.75 8.27 -19.63
CA ASN A 122 5.64 8.63 -21.06
C ASN A 122 5.04 7.52 -21.94
N TRP A 123 3.93 6.92 -21.51
CA TRP A 123 3.22 5.79 -22.12
C TRP A 123 3.95 4.44 -22.16
N ASP A 124 5.16 4.38 -21.57
CA ASP A 124 5.91 3.15 -21.34
C ASP A 124 5.35 2.45 -20.08
N ILE A 125 4.71 1.30 -20.26
CA ILE A 125 4.08 0.55 -19.15
C ILE A 125 5.13 0.08 -18.13
N SER A 126 6.35 -0.25 -18.57
CA SER A 126 7.43 -0.67 -17.66
C SER A 126 7.86 0.44 -16.69
N LYS A 127 7.51 1.70 -17.00
CA LYS A 127 7.75 2.88 -16.17
C LYS A 127 6.46 3.47 -15.58
N ALA A 128 5.34 2.78 -15.71
CA ALA A 128 4.06 3.23 -15.20
C ALA A 128 4.06 3.25 -13.66
N TYR A 129 3.26 4.15 -13.10
CA TYR A 129 3.15 4.31 -11.65
C TYR A 129 2.18 3.29 -11.07
N GLN A 130 2.63 2.42 -10.18
CA GLN A 130 1.78 1.38 -9.59
C GLN A 130 0.86 1.94 -8.50
N LEU A 131 -0.40 1.48 -8.50
CA LEU A 131 -1.34 1.69 -7.41
C LEU A 131 -1.24 0.56 -6.38
N GLU A 132 -1.63 0.85 -5.14
CA GLU A 132 -1.75 -0.17 -4.10
C GLU A 132 -3.18 -0.69 -4.02
N TYR A 133 -3.30 -2.00 -3.85
CA TYR A 133 -4.57 -2.64 -3.55
C TYR A 133 -5.01 -2.20 -2.15
N ILE A 134 -6.20 -1.60 -2.02
CA ILE A 134 -6.77 -1.23 -0.72
C ILE A 134 -7.79 -2.26 -0.27
N ASN A 135 -8.70 -2.64 -1.18
CA ASN A 135 -9.72 -3.66 -0.98
C ASN A 135 -10.31 -4.07 -2.34
N SER A 136 -11.31 -4.97 -2.32
CA SER A 136 -11.93 -5.55 -3.51
C SER A 136 -12.52 -4.55 -4.50
N ASN A 137 -12.76 -3.30 -4.09
CA ASN A 137 -13.34 -2.27 -4.94
C ASN A 137 -12.37 -1.12 -5.24
N THR A 138 -11.26 -0.97 -4.50
CA THR A 138 -10.47 0.26 -4.52
C THR A 138 -8.97 -0.01 -4.60
N TRP A 139 -8.35 0.65 -5.58
CA TRP A 139 -6.91 0.83 -5.70
C TRP A 139 -6.55 2.30 -5.45
N PHE A 140 -5.42 2.54 -4.80
CA PHE A 140 -5.03 3.89 -4.40
C PHE A 140 -3.52 4.09 -4.36
N ASN A 141 -3.04 5.27 -4.76
CA ASN A 141 -1.70 5.72 -4.41
C ASN A 141 -1.54 7.25 -4.43
N GLU A 142 -0.48 7.72 -3.80
CA GLU A 142 0.00 9.10 -3.86
C GLU A 142 1.11 9.22 -4.91
N ILE A 143 0.81 9.89 -6.03
CA ILE A 143 1.72 10.06 -7.17
C ILE A 143 2.36 11.45 -7.08
N PRO A 144 3.69 11.56 -6.91
CA PRO A 144 4.38 12.84 -6.93
C PRO A 144 4.61 13.33 -8.37
N PHE A 145 4.28 14.59 -8.63
CA PHE A 145 4.59 15.31 -9.85
C PHE A 145 5.49 16.50 -9.55
N ASN A 146 6.52 16.69 -10.37
CA ASN A 146 7.51 17.76 -10.24
C ASN A 146 7.72 18.52 -11.54
N GLU A 147 8.00 17.79 -12.62
CA GLU A 147 8.24 18.35 -13.95
C GLU A 147 6.92 18.72 -14.65
N SER A 148 5.86 17.96 -14.36
CA SER A 148 4.57 18.14 -15.01
C SER A 148 3.60 19.01 -14.22
N ALA A 149 4.02 19.54 -13.07
CA ALA A 149 3.23 20.52 -12.32
C ALA A 149 2.88 21.74 -13.20
N GLY A 150 1.62 22.18 -13.14
CA GLY A 150 1.07 23.27 -13.97
C GLY A 150 0.78 22.91 -15.43
N LYS A 151 0.96 21.64 -15.84
CA LYS A 151 0.74 21.20 -17.23
C LYS A 151 -0.53 20.37 -17.38
N VAL A 152 -1.10 20.40 -18.59
CA VAL A 152 -2.10 19.41 -19.00
C VAL A 152 -1.37 18.10 -19.30
N ILE A 153 -1.85 17.02 -18.69
CA ILE A 153 -1.36 15.65 -18.92
C ILE A 153 -2.50 14.78 -19.42
N ALA A 154 -2.14 13.71 -20.12
CA ALA A 154 -3.03 12.63 -20.49
C ALA A 154 -2.58 11.31 -19.83
N TYR A 155 -3.51 10.53 -19.29
CA TYR A 155 -3.21 9.28 -18.59
C TYR A 155 -4.27 8.19 -18.82
N LYS A 156 -3.89 6.96 -18.52
CA LYS A 156 -4.75 5.78 -18.49
C LYS A 156 -4.36 4.83 -17.39
N TYR A 157 -5.33 4.05 -16.94
CA TYR A 157 -5.09 2.87 -16.11
C TYR A 157 -4.84 1.62 -16.95
N ALA A 158 -4.04 0.71 -16.41
CA ALA A 158 -3.82 -0.62 -16.96
C ALA A 158 -3.71 -1.66 -15.84
N ILE A 159 -4.14 -2.89 -16.14
CA ILE A 159 -3.82 -4.08 -15.36
C ILE A 159 -2.51 -4.64 -15.93
N VAL A 160 -1.55 -4.87 -15.05
CA VAL A 160 -0.30 -5.58 -15.35
C VAL A 160 -0.26 -6.88 -14.57
N TYR A 161 0.41 -7.88 -15.14
CA TYR A 161 0.55 -9.21 -14.56
C TYR A 161 1.99 -9.38 -14.13
N ARG A 162 2.21 -9.67 -12.85
CA ARG A 162 3.56 -9.80 -12.31
C ARG A 162 3.75 -11.11 -11.57
N ASP A 163 4.94 -11.68 -11.72
CA ASP A 163 5.39 -12.80 -10.90
C ASP A 163 5.75 -12.34 -9.47
N GLU A 164 6.11 -13.31 -8.62
CA GLU A 164 6.54 -13.09 -7.24
C GLU A 164 7.79 -12.19 -7.12
N ASN A 165 8.57 -12.07 -8.20
CA ASN A 165 9.76 -11.23 -8.28
C ASN A 165 9.47 -9.84 -8.88
N GLY A 166 8.21 -9.55 -9.23
CA GLY A 166 7.77 -8.29 -9.82
C GLY A 166 8.00 -8.16 -11.32
N ASN A 167 8.39 -9.22 -12.03
CA ASN A 167 8.58 -9.20 -13.48
C ASN A 167 7.25 -9.26 -14.20
N GLU A 168 7.08 -8.48 -15.29
CA GLU A 168 5.90 -8.57 -16.14
C GLU A 168 5.83 -9.92 -16.87
N THR A 169 4.74 -10.65 -16.67
CA THR A 169 4.56 -12.01 -17.22
C THR A 169 3.65 -12.05 -18.43
N GLU A 170 2.79 -11.05 -18.62
CA GLU A 170 1.78 -11.01 -19.68
C GLU A 170 1.58 -9.61 -20.26
N ILE A 171 0.85 -9.53 -21.38
CA ILE A 171 0.54 -8.27 -22.05
C ILE A 171 -0.43 -7.46 -21.16
N PRO A 172 -0.09 -6.20 -20.83
CA PRO A 172 -0.96 -5.35 -20.01
C PRO A 172 -2.33 -5.10 -20.65
N GLN A 173 -3.40 -5.19 -19.86
CA GLN A 173 -4.75 -4.81 -20.28
C GLN A 173 -5.02 -3.35 -19.89
N ARG A 174 -5.17 -2.48 -20.89
CA ARG A 174 -5.52 -1.06 -20.66
C ARG A 174 -7.03 -0.90 -20.47
N GLU A 175 -7.43 0.13 -19.74
CA GLU A 175 -8.84 0.55 -19.68
C GLU A 175 -9.37 0.92 -21.08
N ASN A 176 -10.62 0.59 -21.34
CA ASN A 176 -11.29 0.84 -22.61
C ASN A 176 -11.96 2.22 -22.63
N LEU A 177 -11.14 3.25 -22.47
CA LEU A 177 -11.54 4.66 -22.54
C LEU A 177 -10.57 5.40 -23.46
N VAL A 178 -10.96 6.56 -23.99
CA VAL A 178 -9.95 7.54 -24.47
C VAL A 178 -9.07 7.98 -23.30
N SER A 179 -7.85 8.47 -23.57
CA SER A 179 -6.98 8.94 -22.49
C SER A 179 -7.68 10.03 -21.68
N ARG A 180 -7.65 9.89 -20.36
CA ARG A 180 -8.13 10.91 -19.42
C ARG A 180 -7.20 12.11 -19.52
N GLN A 181 -7.72 13.32 -19.43
CA GLN A 181 -6.92 14.54 -19.43
C GLN A 181 -7.11 15.31 -18.14
N TRP A 182 -6.02 15.86 -17.60
CA TRP A 182 -6.06 16.64 -16.37
C TRP A 182 -5.06 17.80 -16.41
N LEU A 183 -5.49 18.99 -15.98
CA LEU A 183 -4.59 20.11 -15.71
C LEU A 183 -4.07 20.00 -14.28
N LEU A 184 -2.80 19.65 -14.12
CA LEU A 184 -2.16 19.61 -12.81
C LEU A 184 -2.06 21.02 -12.23
N ALA A 185 -2.25 21.15 -10.92
CA ALA A 185 -1.95 22.37 -10.19
C ALA A 185 -0.44 22.69 -10.28
N GLU A 186 -0.02 23.92 -9.94
CA GLU A 186 1.41 24.25 -9.87
C GLU A 186 2.07 23.67 -8.62
N GLU A 187 1.31 23.52 -7.53
CA GLU A 187 1.73 22.90 -6.28
C GLU A 187 0.54 22.35 -5.47
N GLY A 188 0.83 21.57 -4.42
CA GLY A 188 -0.15 21.13 -3.43
C GLY A 188 -0.63 19.70 -3.64
N THR A 189 -1.86 19.40 -3.22
CA THR A 189 -2.44 18.05 -3.32
C THR A 189 -3.74 18.08 -4.10
N VAL A 190 -3.86 17.17 -5.06
CA VAL A 190 -5.05 17.00 -5.92
C VAL A 190 -5.59 15.58 -5.73
N LYS A 191 -6.90 15.38 -5.87
CA LYS A 191 -7.52 14.05 -5.81
C LYS A 191 -8.03 13.65 -7.19
N TRP A 192 -7.64 12.47 -7.66
CA TRP A 192 -8.34 11.77 -8.74
C TRP A 192 -9.24 10.70 -8.14
N GLN A 193 -10.49 10.66 -8.55
CA GLN A 193 -11.44 9.64 -8.14
C GLN A 193 -12.12 9.10 -9.39
N ASP A 194 -11.54 8.04 -9.92
CA ASP A 194 -11.90 7.43 -11.19
C ASP A 194 -12.60 6.09 -10.97
N ASN A 195 -13.39 5.68 -11.96
CA ASN A 195 -13.89 4.31 -12.10
C ASN A 195 -13.24 3.66 -13.31
N TRP A 196 -12.91 2.38 -13.19
CA TRP A 196 -12.37 1.59 -14.30
C TRP A 196 -13.37 1.50 -15.45
N ALA A 197 -12.86 1.55 -16.68
CA ALA A 197 -13.64 1.44 -17.91
C ALA A 197 -13.34 0.10 -18.60
N TYR A 198 -14.37 -0.74 -18.74
CA TYR A 198 -14.33 -2.06 -19.39
C TYR A 198 -14.39 -1.99 -20.91
#